data_AF-A0A3L7TQV5-F1
#
_entry.id   AF-A0A3L7TQV5-F1
#
_cell.length_a   1.000
_cell.length_b   1.000
_cell.length_c   1.000
_cell.angle_alpha   90.00
_cell.angle_beta   90.00
_cell.angle_gamma   90.00
#
_symmetry.space_group_name_H-M   'P 1'
#
loop_
_entity.id
_entity.type
_entity.pdbx_description
1 polymer ?
#
loop_
_entity_poly.entity_id
_entity_poly.type
_entity_poly.pdbx_seq_one_letter_code
_entity_poly.pdbx_strand_id
1 'polypeptide(L)'
;MRNHTVFHDSAFQDPESRAIDAANAERRGAARDEFPAEVVVLWHHQPWASIRYQLVDLSEGGLRLRSNLPFVEGSSATFVRILPEGTRLGRSGMVAWSRRVPHDGRPAFEAGFRFFD
;
A
#
# COMPACT_ATOMS: atom_id res chain seq x y z
N MET A 1 47.80 23.26 -26.65
CA MET A 1 47.63 23.11 -25.19
C MET A 1 46.18 23.41 -24.85
N ARG A 2 45.52 22.48 -24.15
CA ARG A 2 44.13 22.60 -23.68
C ARG A 2 44.04 23.71 -22.63
N ASN A 3 42.96 24.50 -22.65
CA ASN A 3 42.29 24.86 -21.41
C ASN A 3 40.79 25.00 -21.64
N HIS A 4 40.09 24.21 -20.84
CA HIS A 4 38.66 24.04 -20.69
C HIS A 4 38.24 25.03 -19.59
N THR A 5 37.24 25.88 -19.81
CA THR A 5 36.58 26.58 -18.69
C THR A 5 35.10 26.26 -18.75
N VAL A 6 34.72 25.47 -17.76
CA VAL A 6 33.40 24.93 -17.46
C VAL A 6 32.49 26.08 -17.02
N PHE A 7 31.29 26.16 -17.58
CA PHE A 7 30.20 26.94 -17.03
C PHE A 7 29.86 26.37 -15.64
N HIS A 8 30.09 27.15 -14.58
CA HIS A 8 29.56 26.83 -13.27
C HIS A 8 28.07 27.18 -13.28
N ASP A 9 27.23 26.17 -13.45
CA ASP A 9 25.80 26.23 -13.18
C ASP A 9 25.64 26.40 -11.66
N SER A 10 25.49 27.65 -11.22
CA SER A 10 25.18 27.96 -9.84
C SER A 10 23.72 27.63 -9.61
N ALA A 11 23.47 26.46 -9.05
CA ALA A 11 22.16 25.98 -8.62
C ALA A 11 21.45 27.08 -7.81
N PHE A 12 20.42 27.66 -8.42
CA PHE A 12 19.39 28.40 -7.71
C PHE A 12 18.66 27.41 -6.81
N GLN A 13 19.11 27.25 -5.56
CA GLN A 13 18.32 26.59 -4.54
C GLN A 13 17.22 27.54 -4.10
N ASP A 14 16.05 27.35 -4.70
CA ASP A 14 14.84 28.09 -4.42
C ASP A 14 14.47 27.98 -2.93
N PRO A 15 14.36 29.09 -2.17
CA PRO A 15 13.88 29.07 -0.79
C PRO A 15 12.48 28.46 -0.65
N GLU A 16 11.69 28.43 -1.74
CA GLU A 16 10.39 27.76 -1.79
C GLU A 16 10.52 26.23 -1.61
N SER A 17 11.60 25.61 -2.12
CA SER A 17 11.85 24.16 -1.97
C SER A 17 12.09 23.75 -0.51
N ARG A 18 12.80 24.58 0.26
CA ARG A 18 13.01 24.33 1.70
C ARG A 18 11.73 24.52 2.51
N ALA A 19 10.90 25.48 2.13
CA ALA A 19 9.61 25.71 2.77
C ALA A 19 8.62 24.56 2.48
N ILE A 20 8.63 24.00 1.27
CA ILE A 20 7.84 22.81 0.91
C ILE A 20 8.30 21.59 1.71
N ASP A 21 9.62 21.38 1.84
CA ASP A 21 10.16 20.25 2.62
C ASP A 21 9.86 20.38 4.12
N ALA A 22 9.94 21.59 4.67
CA ALA A 22 9.59 21.87 6.06
C ALA A 22 8.08 21.70 6.30
N ALA A 23 7.22 22.21 5.41
CA ALA A 23 5.77 22.01 5.48
C ALA A 23 5.37 20.54 5.30
N ASN A 24 6.10 19.78 4.48
CA ASN A 24 5.92 18.33 4.34
C ASN A 24 6.42 17.56 5.58
N ALA A 25 7.46 18.05 6.26
CA ALA A 25 7.95 17.47 7.51
C ALA A 25 7.02 17.78 8.69
N GLU A 26 6.46 18.97 8.75
CA GLU A 26 5.54 19.39 9.82
C GLU A 26 4.18 18.66 9.74
N ARG A 27 3.75 18.27 8.53
CA ARG A 27 2.61 17.33 8.33
C ARG A 27 2.91 15.87 8.73
N ARG A 28 4.17 15.52 9.04
CA ARG A 28 4.58 14.17 9.47
C ARG A 28 4.73 14.03 11.00
N GLY A 29 4.20 14.98 11.76
CA GLY A 29 4.38 15.08 13.22
C GLY A 29 3.28 14.49 14.11
N ALA A 30 2.35 13.69 13.58
CA ALA A 30 1.42 12.93 14.42
C ALA A 30 1.84 11.47 14.42
N ALA A 31 2.19 10.93 15.60
CA ALA A 31 2.22 9.49 15.81
C ALA A 31 0.88 8.95 15.33
N ARG A 32 0.89 8.25 14.19
CA ARG A 32 -0.32 7.70 13.59
C ARG A 32 -0.81 6.65 14.55
N ASP A 33 -1.94 6.91 15.20
CA ASP A 33 -2.77 5.82 15.69
C ASP A 33 -3.23 5.07 14.45
N GLU A 34 -2.43 4.08 14.05
CA GLU A 34 -2.72 3.15 12.99
C GLU A 34 -3.89 2.31 13.49
N PHE A 35 -5.11 2.76 13.19
CA PHE A 35 -6.24 1.84 13.06
C PHE A 35 -6.41 1.55 11.58
N PRO A 36 -5.51 0.75 10.96
CA PRO A 36 -5.76 0.35 9.60
C PRO A 36 -6.94 -0.62 9.64
N ALA A 37 -7.98 -0.33 8.85
CA ALA A 37 -9.05 -1.28 8.65
C ALA A 37 -8.45 -2.61 8.16
N GLU A 38 -9.09 -3.72 8.48
CA GLU A 38 -8.64 -5.03 8.02
C GLU A 38 -9.77 -5.74 7.28
N VAL A 39 -9.41 -6.64 6.38
CA VAL A 39 -10.36 -7.50 5.69
C VAL A 39 -10.18 -8.94 6.12
N VAL A 40 -11.29 -9.57 6.48
CA VAL A 40 -11.36 -11.02 6.68
C VAL A 40 -11.48 -11.70 5.32
N VAL A 41 -10.53 -12.56 5.00
CA VAL A 41 -10.39 -13.24 3.71
C VAL A 41 -10.49 -14.74 3.91
N LEU A 42 -11.26 -15.39 3.03
CA LEU A 42 -11.31 -16.84 2.88
C LEU A 42 -10.68 -17.22 1.55
N TRP A 43 -9.55 -17.92 1.61
CA TRP A 43 -8.86 -18.36 0.40
C TRP A 43 -9.51 -19.62 -0.17
N HIS A 44 -9.71 -19.68 -1.49
CA HIS A 44 -10.35 -20.84 -2.12
C HIS A 44 -9.53 -22.14 -1.98
N HIS A 45 -8.21 -22.04 -1.85
CA HIS A 45 -7.33 -23.20 -1.61
C HIS A 45 -7.29 -23.62 -0.13
N GLN A 46 -7.87 -22.83 0.77
CA GLN A 46 -7.95 -23.12 2.21
C GLN A 46 -9.23 -22.54 2.83
N PRO A 47 -10.42 -23.04 2.44
CA PRO A 47 -11.71 -22.40 2.77
C PRO A 47 -12.07 -22.47 4.25
N TRP A 48 -11.43 -23.34 5.03
CA TRP A 48 -11.64 -23.45 6.48
C TRP A 48 -10.88 -22.41 7.31
N ALA A 49 -9.94 -21.66 6.69
CA ALA A 49 -9.16 -20.66 7.39
C ALA A 49 -9.57 -19.25 7.00
N SER A 50 -9.97 -18.47 8.00
CA SER A 50 -10.15 -17.02 7.85
C SER A 50 -8.87 -16.28 8.23
N ILE A 51 -8.33 -15.50 7.30
CA ILE A 51 -7.11 -14.73 7.51
C ILE A 51 -7.45 -13.24 7.47
N ARG A 52 -6.83 -12.45 8.36
CA ARG A 52 -6.96 -10.99 8.39
C ARG A 52 -5.78 -10.38 7.65
N TYR A 53 -6.07 -9.40 6.81
CA TYR A 53 -5.05 -8.59 6.14
C TYR A 53 -5.35 -7.12 6.36
N GLN A 54 -4.30 -6.30 6.38
CA GLN A 54 -4.42 -4.86 6.45
C GLN A 54 -5.04 -4.34 5.15
N LEU A 55 -6.12 -3.59 5.24
CA LEU A 55 -6.75 -2.91 4.11
C LEU A 55 -5.98 -1.62 3.81
N VAL A 56 -5.50 -1.49 2.58
CA VAL A 56 -4.78 -0.30 2.13
C VAL A 56 -5.71 0.64 1.36
N ASP A 57 -6.55 0.09 0.48
CA ASP A 57 -7.65 0.81 -0.19
C ASP A 57 -8.76 -0.14 -0.65
N LEU A 58 -9.93 0.43 -0.93
CA LEU A 58 -11.11 -0.27 -1.42
C LEU A 58 -11.80 0.59 -2.50
N SER A 59 -12.24 -0.05 -3.57
CA SER A 59 -13.00 0.54 -4.66
C SER A 59 -14.15 -0.37 -5.09
N GLU A 60 -14.94 0.05 -6.08
CA GLU A 60 -15.98 -0.78 -6.68
C GLU A 60 -15.42 -1.98 -7.46
N GLY A 61 -14.26 -1.85 -8.11
CA GLY A 61 -13.67 -2.90 -8.94
C GLY A 61 -12.69 -3.82 -8.22
N GLY A 62 -12.29 -3.48 -6.99
CA GLY A 62 -11.24 -4.21 -6.30
C GLY A 62 -10.80 -3.58 -4.98
N LEU A 63 -9.77 -4.16 -4.38
CA LEU A 63 -9.16 -3.68 -3.15
C LEU A 63 -7.66 -3.94 -3.13
N ARG A 64 -6.94 -3.23 -2.26
CA ARG A 64 -5.52 -3.47 -2.00
C ARG A 64 -5.31 -3.92 -0.56
N LEU A 65 -4.61 -5.04 -0.40
CA LEU A 65 -4.25 -5.58 0.91
C LEU A 65 -2.74 -5.53 1.13
N ARG A 66 -2.35 -5.43 2.41
CA ARG A 66 -0.97 -5.62 2.85
C ARG A 66 -0.83 -6.85 3.75
N SER A 67 0.27 -7.56 3.59
CA SER A 67 0.68 -8.71 4.40
C SER A 67 2.18 -8.69 4.67
N ASN A 68 2.62 -9.46 5.66
CA ASN A 68 4.02 -9.81 5.87
C ASN A 68 4.49 -10.97 4.97
N LEU A 69 3.56 -11.67 4.30
CA LEU A 69 3.84 -12.75 3.36
C LEU A 69 3.44 -12.35 1.94
N PRO A 70 4.15 -12.84 0.90
CA PRO A 70 3.78 -12.57 -0.48
C PRO A 70 2.43 -13.19 -0.83
N PHE A 71 1.66 -12.47 -1.63
CA PHE A 71 0.46 -13.02 -2.27
C PHE A 71 0.84 -13.73 -3.57
N VAL A 72 0.17 -14.84 -3.86
CA VAL A 72 0.33 -15.58 -5.11
C VAL A 72 -0.63 -15.02 -6.16
N GLU A 73 -0.09 -14.43 -7.22
CA GLU A 73 -0.88 -13.91 -8.34
C GLU A 73 -1.79 -14.98 -8.96
N GLY A 74 -2.99 -14.59 -9.36
CA GLY A 74 -4.04 -15.49 -9.84
C GLY A 74 -4.79 -16.25 -8.75
N SER A 75 -4.32 -16.23 -7.49
CA SER A 75 -5.08 -16.84 -6.38
C SER A 75 -6.37 -16.10 -6.11
N SER A 76 -7.45 -16.86 -5.93
CA SER A 76 -8.79 -16.33 -5.68
C SER A 76 -9.20 -16.46 -4.22
N ALA A 77 -9.99 -15.50 -3.75
CA ALA A 77 -10.51 -15.49 -2.39
C ALA A 77 -11.89 -14.82 -2.32
N THR A 78 -12.61 -15.10 -1.23
CA THR A 78 -13.80 -14.36 -0.82
C THR A 78 -13.43 -13.38 0.30
N PHE A 79 -13.79 -12.11 0.13
CA PHE A 79 -13.67 -11.05 1.12
C PHE A 79 -14.97 -10.97 1.91
N VAL A 80 -14.91 -11.25 3.22
CA VAL A 80 -16.11 -11.48 4.03
C VAL A 80 -16.61 -10.20 4.68
N ARG A 81 -15.74 -9.51 5.42
CA ARG A 81 -16.08 -8.30 6.18
C ARG A 81 -14.85 -7.43 6.42
N ILE A 82 -15.09 -6.15 6.61
CA ILE A 82 -14.11 -5.15 7.06
C ILE A 82 -14.19 -5.03 8.59
N LEU A 83 -13.04 -4.91 9.24
CA LEU A 83 -12.88 -4.68 10.67
C LEU A 83 -12.31 -3.27 10.91
N PRO A 84 -12.59 -2.65 12.07
CA PRO A 84 -13.37 -3.19 13.20
C PRO A 84 -14.90 -3.12 13.02
N GLU A 85 -15.41 -2.31 12.09
CA GLU A 85 -16.84 -1.94 11.99
C GLU A 85 -17.75 -3.13 11.65
N GLY A 86 -17.20 -4.19 11.07
CA GLY A 86 -17.95 -5.40 10.73
C GLY A 86 -18.71 -5.32 9.41
N THR A 87 -18.50 -4.27 8.61
CA THR A 87 -19.14 -4.09 7.29
C THR A 87 -18.95 -5.32 6.43
N ARG A 88 -20.05 -5.97 6.02
CA ARG A 88 -20.01 -7.15 5.15
C ARG A 88 -19.59 -6.74 3.74
N LEU A 89 -18.56 -7.39 3.19
CA LEU A 89 -18.15 -7.20 1.81
C LEU A 89 -18.83 -8.25 0.91
N GLY A 90 -18.67 -9.54 1.24
CA GLY A 90 -19.29 -10.65 0.53
C GLY A 90 -18.92 -10.76 -0.94
N ARG A 91 -17.77 -10.22 -1.37
CA ARG A 91 -17.32 -10.23 -2.77
C ARG A 91 -16.20 -11.24 -2.96
N SER A 92 -16.10 -11.81 -4.15
CA SER A 92 -14.97 -12.67 -4.53
C SER A 92 -14.08 -11.94 -5.53
N GLY A 93 -12.81 -12.31 -5.57
CA GLY A 93 -11.86 -11.75 -6.52
C GLY A 93 -10.57 -12.56 -6.60
N MET A 94 -9.62 -12.06 -7.38
CA MET A 94 -8.30 -12.66 -7.57
C MET A 94 -7.19 -11.66 -7.31
N VAL A 95 -6.04 -12.15 -6.87
CA VAL A 95 -4.78 -11.39 -6.84
C VAL A 95 -4.40 -11.05 -8.28
N ALA A 96 -4.47 -9.77 -8.64
CA ALA A 96 -4.12 -9.27 -9.97
C ALA A 96 -2.62 -8.93 -10.08
N TRP A 97 -2.00 -8.55 -8.96
CA TRP A 97 -0.57 -8.30 -8.86
C TRP A 97 -0.13 -8.40 -7.40
N SER A 98 1.16 -8.67 -7.17
CA SER A 98 1.78 -8.74 -5.85
C SER A 98 3.17 -8.11 -5.89
N ARG A 99 3.49 -7.22 -4.93
CA ARG A 99 4.81 -6.58 -4.88
C ARG A 99 5.30 -6.35 -3.47
N ARG A 100 6.61 -6.40 -3.29
CA ARG A 100 7.28 -6.04 -2.04
C ARG A 100 7.27 -4.53 -1.86
N VAL A 101 6.97 -4.06 -0.66
CA VAL A 101 7.01 -2.65 -0.26
C VAL A 101 7.79 -2.48 1.05
N PRO A 102 8.49 -1.36 1.25
CA PRO A 102 9.04 -1.02 2.55
C PRO A 102 7.91 -0.61 3.50
N HIS A 103 7.89 -1.14 4.72
CA HIS A 103 6.93 -0.77 5.76
C HIS A 103 7.61 -0.85 7.13
N ASP A 104 7.76 0.28 7.82
CA ASP A 104 8.34 0.40 9.16
C ASP A 104 9.71 -0.30 9.33
N GLY A 105 10.58 -0.12 8.33
CA GLY A 105 11.92 -0.72 8.32
C GLY A 105 11.93 -2.24 8.09
N ARG A 106 10.78 -2.84 7.81
CA ARG A 106 10.61 -4.27 7.49
C ARG A 106 10.05 -4.45 6.08
N PRO A 107 10.30 -5.61 5.44
CA PRO A 107 9.62 -5.93 4.20
C PRO A 107 8.16 -6.29 4.46
N ALA A 108 7.27 -5.69 3.68
CA ALA A 108 5.87 -6.10 3.55
C ALA A 108 5.54 -6.37 2.08
N PHE A 109 4.36 -6.91 1.83
CA PHE A 109 3.85 -7.18 0.50
C PHE A 109 2.47 -6.53 0.35
N GLU A 110 2.30 -5.78 -0.72
CA GLU A 110 0.99 -5.29 -1.14
C GLU A 110 0.53 -6.08 -2.36
N ALA A 111 -0.77 -6.33 -2.41
CA ALA A 111 -1.41 -6.94 -3.57
C ALA A 111 -2.71 -6.22 -3.90
N GLY A 112 -2.92 -6.00 -5.20
CA GLY A 112 -4.19 -5.55 -5.75
C GLY A 112 -5.04 -6.74 -6.10
N PHE A 113 -6.30 -6.70 -5.68
CA PHE A 113 -7.29 -7.70 -5.97
C PHE A 113 -8.35 -7.12 -6.90
N ARG A 114 -8.68 -7.85 -7.96
CA ARG A 114 -9.79 -7.52 -8.86
C ARG A 114 -10.99 -8.37 -8.48
N PHE A 115 -12.15 -7.76 -8.29
CA PHE A 115 -13.37 -8.51 -8.03
C PHE A 115 -13.84 -9.27 -9.28
N PHE A 116 -14.56 -10.36 -9.04
CA PHE A 116 -15.34 -11.04 -10.07
C PHE A 116 -16.72 -10.38 -10.07
N ASP A 117 -17.07 -9.75 -11.19
CA ASP A 117 -18.37 -9.12 -11.40
C ASP A 117 -19.46 -10.17 -11.63
#